data_AF-A0A2K3K001-F1
#
_entry.id   AF-A0A2K3K001-F1
#
_cell.length_a   1.000
_cell.length_b   1.000
_cell.length_c   1.000
_cell.angle_alpha   90.00
_cell.angle_beta   90.00
_cell.angle_gamma   90.00
#
_symmetry.space_group_name_H-M   'P 1'
#
loop_
_entity.id
_entity.type
_entity.pdbx_description
1 polymer ?
#
loop_
_entity_poly.entity_id
_entity_poly.type
_entity_poly.pdbx_seq_one_letter_code
_entity_poly.pdbx_strand_id
1 'polypeptide(L)'
;DKSIAFTHSNPIIQSLLQRFSTLFNEPTHLPPPRFTDHQIPLLPNASPVNVRPYRYPHAQKLEIESQIRKLIGNGWIKPSNSPYSSPVLLLKKKDGTWRMCVDYRALNAITIKDRFPLPTVDELLDELGSARVFSKLDLTSGFHQIQLQPQDSHKTAFRTHDGHYEYRVMPF
;
A
#
# COMPACT_ATOMS: atom_id res chain seq x y z
N ASP A 1 1.49 -17.32 12.30
CA ASP A 1 0.14 -17.86 12.04
C ASP A 1 -0.85 -17.53 13.12
N LYS A 2 -1.61 -16.45 12.93
CA LYS A 2 -2.88 -16.24 13.63
C LYS A 2 -3.96 -16.35 12.57
N SER A 3 -4.37 -17.57 12.22
CA SER A 3 -5.63 -17.73 11.47
C SER A 3 -6.74 -17.27 12.41
N ILE A 4 -7.28 -16.08 12.18
CA ILE A 4 -8.46 -15.62 12.88
C ILE A 4 -9.60 -16.52 12.41
N ALA A 5 -10.03 -17.45 13.25
CA ALA A 5 -11.18 -18.28 12.95
C ALA A 5 -12.42 -17.41 13.07
N PHE A 6 -12.93 -16.92 11.94
CA PHE A 6 -14.20 -16.20 11.90
C PHE A 6 -15.33 -17.19 12.15
N THR A 7 -16.03 -16.99 13.27
CA THR A 7 -17.19 -17.78 13.66
C THR A 7 -18.46 -16.92 13.61
N HIS A 8 -19.56 -17.51 13.16
CA HIS A 8 -20.85 -16.85 13.03
C HIS A 8 -21.97 -17.81 13.44
N SER A 9 -22.97 -17.31 14.18
CA SER A 9 -24.09 -18.13 14.69
C SER A 9 -25.01 -18.65 13.59
N ASN A 10 -25.20 -17.88 12.51
CA ASN A 10 -25.91 -18.33 11.32
C ASN A 10 -25.08 -19.36 10.53
N PRO A 11 -25.58 -20.60 10.33
CA PRO A 11 -24.82 -21.68 9.68
C PRO A 11 -24.51 -21.41 8.21
N ILE A 12 -25.34 -20.64 7.50
CA ILE A 12 -25.11 -20.27 6.11
C ILE A 12 -23.88 -19.35 6.02
N ILE A 13 -23.81 -18.36 6.91
CA ILE A 13 -22.67 -17.43 6.97
C ILE A 13 -21.41 -18.17 7.44
N GLN A 14 -21.52 -19.09 8.40
CA GLN A 14 -20.39 -19.91 8.83
C GLN A 14 -19.81 -20.74 7.67
N SER A 15 -20.66 -21.36 6.85
CA SER A 15 -20.22 -22.12 5.67
C SER A 15 -19.52 -21.22 4.64
N LEU A 16 -20.02 -20.00 4.43
CA LEU A 16 -19.39 -19.01 3.56
C LEU A 16 -18.00 -18.62 4.04
N LEU A 17 -17.85 -18.31 5.34
CA LEU A 17 -16.58 -17.95 5.96
C LEU A 17 -15.56 -19.08 5.88
N GLN A 18 -16.00 -20.34 6.07
CA GLN A 18 -15.13 -21.51 5.91
C GLN A 18 -14.69 -21.68 4.45
N ARG A 19 -15.62 -21.58 3.50
CA ARG A 19 -15.34 -21.71 2.05
C ARG A 19 -14.31 -20.69 1.57
N PHE A 20 -14.39 -19.45 2.07
CA PHE A 20 -13.49 -18.35 1.67
C PHE A 20 -12.44 -18.00 2.73
N SER A 21 -12.13 -18.95 3.62
CA SER A 21 -11.18 -18.77 4.73
C SER A 21 -9.80 -18.26 4.28
N THR A 22 -9.38 -18.61 3.06
CA THR A 22 -8.10 -18.18 2.48
C THR A 22 -8.02 -16.68 2.18
N LEU A 23 -9.17 -16.00 1.98
CA LEU A 23 -9.21 -14.55 1.72
C LEU A 23 -8.78 -13.72 2.95
N PHE A 24 -8.77 -14.33 4.13
CA PHE A 24 -8.42 -13.68 5.39
C PHE A 24 -6.94 -13.85 5.78
N ASN A 25 -6.15 -14.55 4.96
CA ASN A 25 -4.72 -14.69 5.19
C ASN A 25 -4.00 -13.35 4.93
N GLU A 26 -2.95 -13.08 5.70
CA GLU A 26 -2.11 -11.90 5.47
C GLU A 26 -1.41 -12.04 4.11
N PRO A 27 -1.43 -11.00 3.25
CA PRO A 27 -0.71 -11.05 1.99
C PRO A 27 0.80 -11.02 2.26
N THR A 28 1.49 -12.10 1.90
CA THR A 28 2.94 -12.27 2.09
C THR A 28 3.72 -12.32 0.78
N HIS A 29 3.04 -12.14 -0.35
CA HIS A 29 3.64 -12.25 -1.67
C HIS A 29 3.20 -11.09 -2.56
N LEU A 30 3.87 -10.95 -3.70
CA LEU A 30 3.43 -10.06 -4.74
C LEU A 30 2.04 -10.52 -5.24
N PRO A 31 1.04 -9.62 -5.31
CA PRO A 31 -0.27 -9.96 -5.87
C PRO A 31 -0.11 -10.37 -7.34
N PRO A 32 -1.04 -11.16 -7.92
CA PRO A 32 -1.03 -11.42 -9.36
C PRO A 32 -1.30 -10.13 -10.15
N PRO A 33 -0.80 -10.01 -11.39
CA PRO A 33 -1.12 -8.86 -12.26
C PRO A 33 -2.62 -8.85 -12.56
N ARG A 34 -3.20 -7.65 -12.65
CA ARG A 34 -4.62 -7.48 -12.99
C ARG A 34 -4.78 -6.52 -14.16
N PHE A 35 -6.00 -6.41 -14.68
CA PHE A 35 -6.31 -5.48 -15.77
C PHE A 35 -6.05 -4.01 -15.38
N THR A 36 -6.15 -3.70 -14.09
CA THR A 36 -6.03 -2.34 -13.54
C THR A 36 -4.84 -2.21 -12.59
N ASP A 37 -3.63 -2.51 -13.09
CA ASP A 37 -2.40 -2.18 -12.36
C ASP A 37 -2.19 -0.66 -12.31
N HIS A 38 -1.63 -0.16 -11.19
CA HIS A 38 -1.52 1.26 -10.91
C HIS A 38 -0.48 1.94 -11.81
N GLN A 39 -0.86 3.10 -12.35
CA GLN A 39 -0.03 3.98 -13.16
C GLN A 39 0.24 5.29 -12.44
N ILE A 40 1.40 5.88 -12.70
CA ILE A 40 1.80 7.19 -12.18
C ILE A 40 2.07 8.11 -13.38
N PRO A 41 1.03 8.63 -14.04
CA PRO A 41 1.19 9.57 -15.15
C PRO A 41 1.79 10.88 -14.63
N LEU A 42 2.87 11.34 -15.25
CA LEU A 42 3.53 12.59 -14.87
C LEU A 42 3.15 13.71 -15.82
N LEU A 43 3.24 14.96 -15.35
CA LEU A 43 3.11 16.14 -16.20
C LEU A 43 4.13 16.08 -17.36
N PRO A 44 3.81 16.64 -18.54
CA PRO A 44 4.74 16.71 -19.65
C PRO A 44 6.07 17.34 -19.24
N ASN A 45 7.19 16.73 -19.65
CA ASN A 45 8.55 17.18 -19.35
C ASN A 45 8.92 17.22 -17.85
N ALA A 46 8.22 16.48 -17.00
CA ALA A 46 8.60 16.37 -15.58
C ALA A 46 9.97 15.73 -15.40
N SER A 47 10.83 16.39 -14.64
CA SER A 47 12.15 15.86 -14.24
C SER A 47 12.02 14.89 -13.06
N PRO A 48 12.94 13.92 -12.94
CA PRO A 48 12.99 13.03 -11.78
C PRO A 48 13.07 13.79 -10.46
N VAL A 49 12.24 13.39 -9.50
CA VAL A 49 12.29 13.90 -8.12
C VAL A 49 13.48 13.30 -7.41
N ASN A 50 14.41 14.11 -6.89
CA ASN A 50 15.52 13.63 -6.08
C ASN A 50 15.64 14.46 -4.79
N VAL A 51 15.05 13.95 -3.72
CA VAL A 51 14.97 14.59 -2.42
C VAL A 51 15.91 13.90 -1.44
N ARG A 52 16.64 14.71 -0.67
CA ARG A 52 17.63 14.20 0.29
C ARG A 52 16.95 13.42 1.43
N PRO A 53 17.50 12.27 1.86
CA PRO A 53 17.01 11.54 3.03
C PRO A 53 17.05 12.38 4.30
N TYR A 54 16.08 12.16 5.18
CA TYR A 54 16.10 12.69 6.54
C TYR A 54 17.15 11.98 7.40
N ARG A 55 17.60 12.65 8.46
CA ARG A 55 18.53 12.08 9.44
C ARG A 55 17.75 11.35 10.53
N TYR A 56 18.17 10.12 10.83
CA TYR A 56 17.52 9.26 11.82
C TYR A 56 18.45 8.88 12.98
N PRO A 57 17.95 8.88 14.24
CA PRO A 57 18.62 8.22 15.35
C PRO A 57 18.82 6.73 15.10
N HIS A 58 19.81 6.12 15.75
CA HIS A 58 20.17 4.70 15.54
C HIS A 58 18.98 3.75 15.72
N ALA A 59 18.17 3.92 16.78
CA ALA A 59 17.00 3.08 17.03
C ALA A 59 15.97 3.13 15.88
N GLN A 60 15.82 4.28 15.21
CA GLN A 60 14.91 4.45 14.08
C GLN A 60 15.46 3.82 12.79
N LYS A 61 16.79 3.82 12.61
CA LYS A 61 17.44 3.12 11.49
C LYS A 61 17.18 1.62 11.54
N LEU A 62 17.30 1.00 12.71
CA LEU A 62 17.02 -0.43 12.90
C LEU A 62 15.56 -0.79 12.54
N GLU A 63 14.62 0.09 12.88
CA GLU A 63 13.21 -0.10 12.53
C GLU A 63 12.99 -0.01 11.01
N ILE A 64 13.63 0.96 10.33
CA ILE A 64 13.60 1.07 8.87
C ILE A 64 14.14 -0.22 8.24
N GLU A 65 15.32 -0.70 8.66
CA GLU A 65 15.91 -1.95 8.16
C GLU A 65 15.00 -3.17 8.38
N SER A 66 14.35 -3.25 9.53
CA SER A 66 13.36 -4.29 9.83
C SER A 66 12.18 -4.26 8.85
N GLN A 67 11.62 -3.08 8.57
CA GLN A 67 10.50 -2.96 7.62
C GLN A 67 10.96 -3.20 6.18
N ILE A 68 12.14 -2.74 5.77
CA ILE A 68 12.72 -3.00 4.44
C ILE A 68 12.89 -4.50 4.20
N ARG A 69 13.44 -5.24 5.17
CA ARG A 69 13.59 -6.71 5.05
C ARG A 69 12.25 -7.41 4.85
N LYS A 70 11.19 -6.98 5.56
CA LYS A 70 9.83 -7.52 5.39
C LYS A 70 9.28 -7.21 3.99
N LEU A 71 9.42 -5.96 3.53
CA LEU A 71 8.95 -5.55 2.21
C LEU A 71 9.66 -6.29 1.07
N ILE A 72 10.96 -6.52 1.20
CA ILE A 72 11.75 -7.34 0.26
C ILE A 72 11.30 -8.81 0.34
N GLY A 73 11.15 -9.36 1.55
CA GLY A 73 10.69 -10.74 1.76
C GLY A 73 9.32 -11.02 1.13
N ASN A 74 8.42 -10.04 1.18
CA ASN A 74 7.12 -10.12 0.52
C ASN A 74 7.19 -9.91 -1.01
N GLY A 75 8.33 -9.45 -1.53
CA GLY A 75 8.52 -9.09 -2.93
C GLY A 75 7.84 -7.78 -3.34
N TRP A 76 7.40 -6.96 -2.38
CA TRP A 76 6.69 -5.69 -2.62
C TRP A 76 7.63 -4.55 -3.04
N ILE A 77 8.90 -4.62 -2.65
CA ILE A 77 9.96 -3.71 -3.11
C ILE A 77 11.14 -4.51 -3.66
N LYS A 78 11.99 -3.83 -4.42
CA LYS A 78 13.28 -4.35 -4.91
C LYS A 78 14.34 -3.24 -4.90
N PRO A 79 15.65 -3.58 -4.91
CA PRO A 79 16.71 -2.59 -5.11
C PRO A 79 16.50 -1.78 -6.40
N SER A 80 16.87 -0.49 -6.36
CA SER A 80 16.66 0.45 -7.46
C SER A 80 17.91 1.27 -7.77
N ASN A 81 18.15 1.48 -9.07
CA ASN A 81 19.12 2.45 -9.59
C ASN A 81 18.43 3.65 -10.25
N SER A 82 17.16 3.90 -9.91
CA SER A 82 16.34 4.97 -10.49
C SER A 82 16.95 6.35 -10.24
N PRO A 83 16.77 7.32 -11.16
CA PRO A 83 17.09 8.71 -10.90
C PRO A 83 16.12 9.37 -9.90
N TYR A 84 14.97 8.76 -9.63
CA TYR A 84 14.04 9.22 -8.60
C TYR A 84 14.54 8.85 -7.21
N SER A 85 14.25 9.69 -6.21
CA SER A 85 14.54 9.45 -4.82
C SER A 85 13.60 10.25 -3.93
N SER A 86 12.70 9.56 -3.25
CA SER A 86 11.86 10.11 -2.19
C SER A 86 12.41 9.69 -0.81
N PRO A 87 12.34 10.54 0.23
CA PRO A 87 12.87 10.18 1.53
C PRO A 87 11.85 9.35 2.32
N VAL A 88 12.35 8.43 3.14
CA VAL A 88 11.53 7.69 4.10
C VAL A 88 11.26 8.53 5.34
N LEU A 89 10.10 8.37 5.96
CA LEU A 89 9.62 8.92 7.23
C LEU A 89 9.15 7.79 8.16
N LEU A 90 9.40 7.92 9.46
CA LEU A 90 8.82 7.05 10.48
C LEU A 90 7.75 7.79 11.27
N LEU A 91 6.54 7.26 11.27
CA LEU A 91 5.42 7.77 12.03
C LEU A 91 5.10 6.82 13.17
N LYS A 92 5.00 7.36 14.39
CA LYS A 92 4.61 6.58 15.56
C LYS A 92 3.10 6.43 15.60
N LYS A 93 2.61 5.19 15.62
CA LYS A 93 1.19 4.89 15.79
C LYS A 93 0.79 5.04 17.26
N LYS A 94 -0.53 5.12 17.50
CA LYS A 94 -1.10 5.17 18.87
C LYS A 94 -0.75 3.95 19.71
N ASP A 95 -0.58 2.79 19.07
CA ASP A 95 -0.18 1.53 19.72
C ASP A 95 1.32 1.47 20.06
N GLY A 96 2.08 2.53 19.78
CA GLY A 96 3.53 2.61 20.04
C GLY A 96 4.40 2.01 18.94
N THR A 97 3.82 1.32 17.95
CA THR A 97 4.56 0.78 16.80
C THR A 97 4.92 1.86 15.79
N TRP A 98 5.95 1.59 14.99
CA TRP A 98 6.38 2.50 13.92
C TRP A 98 5.78 2.11 12.58
N ARG A 99 5.45 3.11 11.76
CA ARG A 99 5.08 2.94 10.36
C ARG A 99 6.08 3.68 9.48
N MET A 100 6.79 2.93 8.64
CA MET A 100 7.56 3.50 7.55
C MET A 100 6.63 4.03 6.47
N CYS A 101 6.82 5.29 6.09
CA CYS A 101 6.12 5.95 4.99
C CYS A 101 7.16 6.55 4.05
N VAL A 102 6.87 6.60 2.75
CA VAL A 102 7.71 7.33 1.80
C VAL A 102 7.07 8.69 1.55
N ASP A 103 7.86 9.76 1.64
CA ASP A 103 7.37 11.13 1.43
C ASP A 103 7.27 11.43 -0.07
N TYR A 104 6.17 11.00 -0.69
CA TYR A 104 5.91 11.25 -2.12
C TYR A 104 5.36 12.64 -2.42
N ARG A 105 5.38 13.61 -1.49
CA ARG A 105 4.80 14.95 -1.75
C ARG A 105 5.35 15.60 -3.02
N ALA A 106 6.67 15.51 -3.23
CA ALA A 106 7.31 16.06 -4.43
C ALA A 106 6.93 15.29 -5.71
N LEU A 107 6.84 13.96 -5.64
CA LEU A 107 6.37 13.14 -6.76
C LEU A 107 4.91 13.45 -7.09
N ASN A 108 4.04 13.47 -6.08
CA ASN A 108 2.61 13.75 -6.22
C ASN A 108 2.32 15.14 -6.79
N ALA A 109 3.22 16.12 -6.57
CA ALA A 109 3.09 17.46 -7.15
C ALA A 109 3.26 17.48 -8.68
N ILE A 110 4.02 16.52 -9.24
CA ILE A 110 4.25 16.38 -10.68
C ILE A 110 3.44 15.25 -11.32
N THR A 111 2.64 14.53 -10.55
CA THR A 111 1.72 13.48 -11.03
C THR A 111 0.42 14.12 -11.52
N ILE A 112 -0.07 13.68 -12.68
CA ILE A 112 -1.39 14.07 -13.20
C ILE A 112 -2.45 13.49 -12.27
N LYS A 113 -3.29 14.36 -11.69
CA LYS A 113 -4.34 13.95 -10.75
C LYS A 113 -5.45 13.23 -11.50
N ASP A 114 -5.72 11.99 -11.11
CA ASP A 114 -6.94 11.30 -11.48
C ASP A 114 -8.13 11.96 -10.76
N ARG A 115 -9.18 12.28 -11.52
CA ARG A 115 -10.42 12.87 -11.02
C ARG A 115 -11.57 11.88 -11.22
N PHE A 116 -11.34 10.64 -10.79
CA PHE A 116 -12.39 9.63 -10.76
C PHE A 116 -13.56 10.12 -9.88
N PRO A 117 -14.81 10.10 -10.37
CA PRO A 117 -15.95 10.52 -9.58
C PRO A 117 -16.16 9.51 -8.45
N LEU A 118 -15.94 9.95 -7.22
CA LEU A 118 -16.36 9.20 -6.04
C LEU A 118 -17.77 9.63 -5.67
N PRO A 119 -18.69 8.68 -5.41
CA PRO A 119 -20.03 9.01 -4.96
C PRO A 119 -19.97 9.73 -3.61
N THR A 120 -20.93 10.61 -3.39
CA THR A 120 -21.12 11.28 -2.10
C THR A 120 -21.62 10.29 -1.04
N VAL A 121 -21.50 10.66 0.23
CA VAL A 121 -22.03 9.83 1.32
C VAL A 121 -23.55 9.66 1.19
N ASP A 122 -24.27 10.70 0.78
CA ASP A 122 -25.72 10.66 0.62
C ASP A 122 -26.13 9.72 -0.51
N GLU A 123 -25.45 9.78 -1.67
CA GLU A 123 -25.67 8.83 -2.78
C GLU A 123 -25.43 7.38 -2.34
N LEU A 124 -24.34 7.12 -1.60
CA LEU A 124 -24.04 5.79 -1.07
C LEU A 124 -25.10 5.31 -0.08
N LEU A 125 -25.68 6.20 0.73
CA LEU A 125 -26.74 5.84 1.69
C LEU A 125 -28.08 5.60 1.00
N ASP A 126 -28.41 6.39 -0.02
CA ASP A 126 -29.63 6.23 -0.81
C ASP A 126 -29.62 4.88 -1.55
N GLU A 127 -28.46 4.45 -2.06
CA GLU A 127 -28.29 3.13 -2.71
C GLU A 127 -28.56 1.94 -1.77
N LEU A 128 -28.37 2.10 -0.45
CA LEU A 128 -28.67 1.04 0.52
C LEU A 128 -30.19 0.78 0.61
N GLY A 129 -31.02 1.77 0.28
CA GLY A 129 -32.47 1.66 0.22
C GLY A 129 -33.09 0.99 1.44
N SER A 130 -33.85 -0.08 1.22
CA SER A 130 -34.53 -0.84 2.29
C SER A 130 -33.73 -2.05 2.79
N ALA A 131 -32.41 -2.10 2.57
CA ALA A 131 -31.58 -3.20 3.04
C ALA A 131 -31.69 -3.37 4.56
N ARG A 132 -31.85 -4.62 5.00
CA ARG A 132 -32.01 -4.97 6.44
C ARG A 132 -30.77 -5.63 7.04
N VAL A 133 -29.84 -6.07 6.20
CA VAL A 133 -28.63 -6.79 6.59
C VAL A 133 -27.46 -6.17 5.85
N PHE A 134 -26.41 -5.81 6.59
CA PHE A 134 -25.20 -5.21 6.05
C PHE A 134 -24.00 -6.07 6.40
N SER A 135 -23.05 -6.16 5.48
CA SER A 135 -21.72 -6.70 5.73
C SER A 135 -20.68 -5.68 5.30
N LYS A 136 -19.55 -5.65 6.02
CA LYS A 136 -18.43 -4.77 5.71
C LYS A 136 -17.17 -5.60 5.54
N LEU A 137 -16.46 -5.37 4.46
CA LEU A 137 -15.16 -5.96 4.18
C LEU A 137 -14.12 -4.85 4.18
N ASP A 138 -12.98 -5.10 4.82
CA ASP A 138 -11.81 -4.23 4.80
C ASP A 138 -10.64 -5.00 4.21
N LEU A 139 -9.94 -4.41 3.23
CA LEU A 139 -8.83 -5.07 2.54
C LEU A 139 -7.53 -4.82 3.30
N THR A 140 -6.99 -5.88 3.92
CA THR A 140 -5.68 -5.83 4.60
C THR A 140 -4.59 -5.35 3.64
N SER A 141 -3.94 -4.24 3.95
CA SER A 141 -2.92 -3.63 3.08
C SER A 141 -3.42 -3.41 1.65
N GLY A 142 -4.66 -2.97 1.47
CA GLY A 142 -5.34 -2.89 0.16
C GLY A 142 -4.51 -2.27 -0.97
N PHE A 143 -3.76 -1.20 -0.70
CA PHE A 143 -2.85 -0.59 -1.67
C PHE A 143 -1.78 -1.58 -2.18
N HIS A 144 -1.10 -2.29 -1.27
CA HIS A 144 -0.06 -3.27 -1.63
C HIS A 144 -0.62 -4.49 -2.39
N GLN A 145 -1.94 -4.65 -2.49
CA GLN A 145 -2.56 -5.71 -3.29
C GLN A 145 -2.75 -5.33 -4.76
N ILE A 146 -2.43 -4.09 -5.15
CA ILE A 146 -2.46 -3.61 -6.54
C ILE A 146 -1.02 -3.52 -7.03
N GLN A 147 -0.69 -4.17 -8.15
CA GLN A 147 0.65 -4.03 -8.72
C GLN A 147 0.86 -2.63 -9.28
N LEU A 148 2.09 -2.16 -9.25
CA LEU A 148 2.53 -1.04 -10.08
C LEU A 148 2.82 -1.56 -11.48
N GLN A 149 2.44 -0.77 -12.47
CA GLN A 149 2.91 -0.98 -13.83
C GLN A 149 4.45 -0.97 -13.87
N PRO A 150 5.10 -1.96 -14.51
CA PRO A 150 6.56 -2.07 -14.51
C PRO A 150 7.29 -0.79 -14.97
N GLN A 151 6.72 -0.08 -15.94
CA GLN A 151 7.24 1.19 -16.46
C GLN A 151 7.20 2.34 -15.43
N ASP A 152 6.35 2.26 -14.42
CA ASP A 152 6.16 3.33 -13.42
C ASP A 152 6.82 3.01 -12.07
N SER A 153 7.21 1.75 -11.84
CA SER A 153 7.88 1.30 -10.61
C SER A 153 9.06 2.20 -10.21
N HIS A 154 9.92 2.57 -11.16
CA HIS A 154 11.10 3.41 -10.91
C HIS A 154 10.77 4.81 -10.36
N LYS A 155 9.57 5.35 -10.62
CA LYS A 155 9.15 6.67 -10.11
C LYS A 155 8.94 6.65 -8.59
N THR A 156 8.63 5.48 -8.04
CA THR A 156 8.44 5.24 -6.60
C THR A 156 9.75 5.01 -5.85
N ALA A 157 10.89 5.23 -6.50
CA ALA A 157 12.17 4.98 -5.85
C ALA A 157 12.37 5.87 -4.62
N PHE A 158 12.86 5.25 -3.55
CA PHE A 158 13.06 5.88 -2.25
C PHE A 158 14.38 5.42 -1.63
N ARG A 159 14.96 6.29 -0.81
CA ARG A 159 16.29 6.08 -0.22
C ARG A 159 16.21 5.96 1.30
N THR A 160 16.89 4.96 1.82
CA THR A 160 17.17 4.78 3.25
C THR A 160 18.65 5.06 3.52
N HIS A 161 19.10 4.88 4.76
CA HIS A 161 20.52 4.95 5.09
C HIS A 161 21.33 3.72 4.62
N ASP A 162 20.65 2.65 4.24
CA ASP A 162 21.21 1.35 3.86
C ASP A 162 21.15 1.14 2.33
N GLY A 163 20.14 1.69 1.65
CA GLY A 163 20.03 1.46 0.22
C GLY A 163 19.01 2.32 -0.50
N HIS A 164 18.78 1.93 -1.75
CA HIS A 164 17.83 2.55 -2.66
C HIS A 164 16.91 1.48 -3.21
N TYR A 165 15.60 1.70 -3.11
CA TYR A 165 14.58 0.69 -3.42
C TYR A 165 13.42 1.33 -4.18
N GLU A 166 12.69 0.52 -4.94
CA GLU A 166 11.46 0.92 -5.62
C GLU A 166 10.34 -0.09 -5.35
N TYR A 167 9.10 0.38 -5.34
CA TYR A 167 7.93 -0.45 -5.13
C TYR A 167 7.51 -1.18 -6.40
N ARG A 168 6.98 -2.40 -6.22
CA ARG A 168 6.33 -3.22 -7.26
C ARG A 168 4.82 -3.28 -7.09
N VAL A 169 4.32 -2.75 -5.99
CA VAL A 169 2.90 -2.63 -5.64
C VAL A 169 2.60 -1.18 -5.31
N MET A 170 1.35 -0.76 -5.38
CA MET A 170 0.97 0.62 -5.09
C MET A 170 1.37 0.99 -3.65
N PRO A 171 2.27 1.97 -3.43
CA PRO A 171 2.65 2.39 -2.10
C PRO A 171 1.55 3.27 -1.47
N PHE A 172 1.66 3.50 -0.16
CA PHE A 172 0.82 4.45 0.58
C PHE A 172 1.27 5.90 0.37
#